data_AF-A0AAW4FRW1-F1
#
_entry.id   AF-A0AAW4FRW1-F1
#
_cell.length_a   1.000
_cell.length_b   1.000
_cell.length_c   1.000
_cell.angle_alpha   90.00
_cell.angle_beta   90.00
_cell.angle_gamma   90.00
#
_symmetry.space_group_name_H-M   'P 1'
#
loop_
_entity.id
_entity.type
_entity.pdbx_description
1 polymer ?
#
loop_
_entity_poly.entity_id
_entity_poly.type
_entity_poly.pdbx_seq_one_letter_code
_entity_poly.pdbx_strand_id
1 'polypeptide(L)'
;MRFSAVPAMFLACLVLAGCTSSSTLDTIVPQQPSRETTSSVVPTSPVPSANVGVAVAQAAPPQEVLAWAGAVPEPEAFRPQAKTAATPMPLERPVAVITPATPAVLTTPGTRAQIYSHRFRDAKPINFGRASPRKMAVHGVDVSRWQGEIDWPKLRTQGANFAYIKATDGGDHLDPMFKKNWRKAKEAGLKRGAYHFFYWCRTAGEQADWFIRNVPREAGALPPVIDVEYNGESSCKRRLSRARVLEKMQVFMDKLEAHYGQRPIIYTAPDFYQDNLTGELLDYPFWLRSVAAHPSKRYPGRKWIFWQYSGSGLSHGVEGKIDLNVFHGNENEWQNWLARRAS
;
A
#
# COMPACT_ATOMS: atom_id res chain seq x y z
N MET A 1 -5.83 -51.66 59.63
CA MET A 1 -6.42 -53.01 59.46
C MET A 1 -6.50 -53.27 57.96
N ARG A 2 -5.44 -53.84 57.35
CA ARG A 2 -5.24 -55.26 56.98
C ARG A 2 -6.28 -55.83 55.98
N PHE A 3 -5.85 -55.82 54.72
CA PHE A 3 -5.99 -56.71 53.55
C PHE A 3 -6.97 -57.90 53.51
N SER A 4 -7.54 -58.11 52.32
CA SER A 4 -7.75 -59.39 51.61
C SER A 4 -8.02 -59.05 50.12
N ALA A 5 -7.57 -59.76 49.09
CA ALA A 5 -6.70 -60.91 48.92
C ALA A 5 -6.23 -60.94 47.43
N VAL A 6 -5.06 -61.51 47.19
CA VAL A 6 -4.34 -61.76 45.91
C VAL A 6 -4.75 -63.17 45.41
N PRO A 7 -4.74 -63.53 44.10
CA PRO A 7 -3.55 -64.17 43.49
C PRO A 7 -3.32 -63.89 41.97
N ALA A 8 -2.07 -63.59 41.59
CA ALA A 8 -1.14 -64.47 40.83
C ALA A 8 -1.31 -64.34 39.28
N MET A 9 -0.28 -64.26 38.43
CA MET A 9 1.01 -64.95 38.43
C MET A 9 2.17 -64.11 37.84
N PHE A 10 3.35 -64.56 38.26
CA PHE A 10 4.75 -64.30 37.91
C PHE A 10 5.09 -64.40 36.39
N LEU A 11 5.90 -63.48 35.84
CA LEU A 11 7.38 -63.55 35.57
C LEU A 11 7.69 -64.34 34.26
N ALA A 12 8.60 -64.00 33.34
CA ALA A 12 9.78 -63.16 33.31
C ALA A 12 10.31 -62.99 31.86
N CYS A 13 11.32 -62.11 31.73
CA CYS A 13 12.45 -62.09 30.77
C CYS A 13 12.46 -60.99 29.68
N LEU A 14 13.28 -59.97 29.98
CA LEU A 14 13.93 -59.02 29.08
C LEU A 14 14.88 -59.73 28.10
N VAL A 15 15.07 -59.15 26.90
CA VAL A 15 16.41 -58.75 26.38
C VAL A 15 16.26 -57.56 25.41
N LEU A 16 17.08 -56.52 25.60
CA LEU A 16 17.35 -55.40 24.68
C LEU A 16 18.41 -55.81 23.65
N ALA A 17 18.21 -55.49 22.37
CA ALA A 17 19.29 -55.15 21.43
C ALA A 17 18.70 -54.50 20.17
N GLY A 18 19.20 -53.32 19.84
CA GLY A 18 18.74 -52.55 18.68
C GLY A 18 19.28 -53.07 17.35
N CYS A 19 18.63 -52.64 16.28
CA CYS A 19 19.24 -52.51 14.96
C CYS A 19 18.69 -51.23 14.31
N THR A 20 19.64 -50.41 13.89
CA THR A 20 19.52 -49.35 12.90
C THR A 20 18.84 -49.82 11.62
N SER A 21 17.93 -49.04 11.05
CA SER A 21 17.65 -49.05 9.62
C SER A 21 17.01 -47.74 9.19
N SER A 22 17.73 -47.08 8.28
CA SER A 22 17.36 -45.99 7.39
C SER A 22 15.88 -45.91 7.02
N SER A 23 15.22 -44.81 7.35
CA SER A 23 13.97 -44.38 6.71
C SER A 23 14.27 -43.35 5.64
N THR A 24 13.98 -43.77 4.42
CA THR A 24 14.05 -43.11 3.14
C THR A 24 13.38 -41.73 3.09
N LEU A 25 13.97 -40.89 2.23
CA LEU A 25 13.35 -39.72 1.60
C LEU A 25 12.00 -40.06 0.95
N ASP A 26 11.26 -38.99 0.69
CA ASP A 26 10.04 -38.89 -0.12
C ASP A 26 8.72 -39.26 0.55
N THR A 27 8.03 -38.22 1.06
CA THR A 27 6.77 -37.77 0.46
C THR A 27 6.57 -36.31 0.80
N ILE A 28 7.02 -35.42 -0.11
CA ILE A 28 6.54 -34.04 -0.14
C ILE A 28 5.06 -34.12 -0.51
N VAL A 29 4.19 -34.00 0.50
CA VAL A 29 2.77 -33.69 0.26
C VAL A 29 2.73 -32.27 -0.30
N PRO A 30 2.26 -32.04 -1.53
CA PRO A 30 2.00 -30.68 -1.96
C PRO A 30 0.90 -30.14 -1.06
N GLN A 31 1.22 -29.14 -0.23
CA GLN A 31 0.20 -28.33 0.42
C GLN A 31 -0.71 -27.81 -0.70
N GLN A 32 -1.93 -28.33 -0.72
CA GLN A 32 -2.95 -27.94 -1.66
C GLN A 32 -3.11 -26.41 -1.56
N PRO A 33 -2.98 -25.65 -2.67
CA PRO A 33 -3.11 -24.21 -2.63
C PRO A 33 -4.45 -23.83 -2.00
N SER A 34 -4.41 -22.90 -1.06
CA SER A 34 -5.60 -22.33 -0.41
C SER A 34 -6.65 -21.96 -1.46
N ARG A 35 -7.90 -22.41 -1.27
CA ARG A 35 -9.06 -22.05 -2.13
C ARG A 35 -9.52 -20.60 -1.93
N GLU A 36 -8.67 -19.72 -1.43
CA GLU A 36 -8.96 -18.31 -1.30
C GLU A 36 -8.94 -17.67 -2.69
N THR A 37 -10.13 -17.44 -3.25
CA THR A 37 -10.31 -16.70 -4.49
C THR A 37 -9.74 -15.29 -4.31
N THR A 38 -8.59 -15.01 -4.95
CA THR A 38 -8.03 -13.67 -5.13
C THR A 38 -9.06 -12.85 -5.89
N SER A 39 -9.88 -12.09 -5.16
CA SER A 39 -10.90 -11.23 -5.75
C SER A 39 -10.25 -9.89 -6.09
N SER A 40 -9.25 -9.90 -6.98
CA SER A 40 -9.05 -8.74 -7.85
C SER A 40 -10.32 -8.69 -8.69
N VAL A 41 -11.22 -7.76 -8.38
CA VAL A 41 -12.58 -7.69 -8.95
C VAL A 41 -12.54 -7.88 -10.48
N VAL A 42 -13.05 -9.02 -10.95
CA VAL A 42 -13.21 -9.33 -12.38
C VAL A 42 -14.49 -8.64 -12.87
N PRO A 43 -14.47 -7.85 -13.97
CA PRO A 43 -15.67 -7.25 -14.54
C PRO A 43 -16.64 -8.29 -15.10
N THR A 44 -17.93 -7.98 -15.05
CA THR A 44 -18.99 -8.76 -15.71
C THR A 44 -19.31 -8.31 -17.13
N SER A 45 -18.52 -7.42 -17.76
CA SER A 45 -18.74 -6.99 -19.16
C SER A 45 -17.47 -6.43 -19.83
N PRO A 46 -17.24 -6.69 -21.13
CA PRO A 46 -16.08 -6.15 -21.86
C PRO A 46 -16.27 -4.67 -22.22
N VAL A 47 -15.24 -3.86 -21.94
CA VAL A 47 -15.11 -2.48 -22.45
C VAL A 47 -14.52 -2.55 -23.87
N PRO A 48 -15.07 -1.84 -24.88
CA PRO A 48 -14.54 -1.88 -26.24
C PRO A 48 -13.12 -1.29 -26.31
N SER A 49 -12.20 -2.01 -26.96
CA SER A 49 -10.86 -1.49 -27.29
C SER A 49 -10.94 -0.72 -28.61
N ALA A 50 -10.49 0.54 -28.61
CA ALA A 50 -10.32 1.32 -29.83
C ALA A 50 -9.00 0.92 -30.51
N ASN A 51 -9.07 0.44 -31.75
CA ASN A 51 -7.90 0.14 -32.58
C ASN A 51 -7.27 1.44 -33.07
N VAL A 52 -5.98 1.66 -32.78
CA VAL A 52 -5.16 2.67 -33.46
C VAL A 52 -4.31 1.94 -34.49
N GLY A 53 -4.58 2.22 -35.77
CA GLY A 53 -3.87 1.65 -36.91
C GLY A 53 -2.40 2.07 -36.94
N VAL A 54 -1.56 1.14 -37.40
CA VAL A 54 -0.13 1.32 -37.61
C VAL A 54 0.08 2.20 -38.84
N ALA A 55 0.68 3.38 -38.67
CA ALA A 55 1.20 4.19 -39.78
C ALA A 55 2.71 3.94 -39.91
N VAL A 56 3.12 3.47 -41.09
CA VAL A 56 4.50 3.20 -41.50
C VAL A 56 5.22 4.52 -41.77
N ALA A 57 6.46 4.65 -41.30
CA ALA A 57 7.33 5.79 -41.55
C ALA A 57 7.76 5.84 -43.03
N GLN A 58 7.54 6.99 -43.68
CA GLN A 58 8.18 7.36 -44.94
C GLN A 58 8.96 8.65 -44.74
N ALA A 59 10.23 8.64 -45.17
CA ALA A 59 11.14 9.78 -45.14
C ALA A 59 10.76 10.83 -46.20
N ALA A 60 10.83 12.11 -45.84
CA ALA A 60 10.61 13.24 -46.74
C ALA A 60 11.91 14.06 -46.94
N PRO A 61 12.12 14.66 -48.14
CA PRO A 61 13.38 15.26 -48.62
C PRO A 61 13.58 16.72 -48.13
N PRO A 62 14.73 17.37 -48.42
CA PRO A 62 15.25 18.49 -47.62
C PRO A 62 14.54 19.83 -47.83
N GLN A 63 14.64 20.67 -46.79
CA GLN A 63 13.94 21.93 -46.58
C GLN A 63 14.27 23.00 -47.64
N GLU A 64 13.23 23.54 -48.28
CA GLU A 64 13.24 24.86 -48.91
C GLU A 64 12.89 25.94 -47.88
N VAL A 65 13.73 26.97 -47.85
CA VAL A 65 13.67 28.12 -46.95
C VAL A 65 12.60 29.10 -47.42
N LEU A 66 11.54 29.29 -46.65
CA LEU A 66 10.66 30.44 -46.76
C LEU A 66 10.97 31.41 -45.62
N ALA A 67 11.59 32.52 -46.01
CA ALA A 67 11.84 33.68 -45.18
C ALA A 67 10.53 34.20 -44.59
N TRP A 68 10.51 34.46 -43.27
CA TRP A 68 9.77 35.52 -42.57
C TRP A 68 9.95 35.44 -41.04
N ALA A 69 11.21 35.44 -40.58
CA ALA A 69 11.52 35.72 -39.18
C ALA A 69 12.81 36.56 -39.12
N GLY A 70 12.73 37.76 -38.55
CA GLY A 70 13.86 38.67 -38.38
C GLY A 70 14.94 38.11 -37.46
N ALA A 71 16.12 38.72 -37.51
CA ALA A 71 17.32 38.30 -36.79
C ALA A 71 17.10 38.26 -35.26
N VAL A 72 17.48 37.13 -34.66
CA VAL A 72 17.56 36.94 -33.20
C VAL A 72 18.94 37.43 -32.74
N PRO A 73 19.05 38.37 -31.79
CA PRO A 73 20.34 38.75 -31.22
C PRO A 73 20.87 37.68 -30.25
N GLU A 74 22.16 37.38 -30.34
CA GLU A 74 22.86 36.42 -29.48
C GLU A 74 23.00 36.90 -28.02
N PRO A 75 22.96 36.00 -27.03
CA PRO A 75 23.27 36.34 -25.65
C PRO A 75 24.79 36.29 -25.38
N GLU A 76 25.43 37.46 -25.25
CA GLU A 76 26.76 37.57 -24.64
C GLU A 76 26.65 37.36 -23.12
N ALA A 77 27.04 36.19 -22.62
CA ALA A 77 27.08 35.97 -21.17
C ALA A 77 28.20 35.03 -20.69
N PHE A 78 29.41 35.08 -21.24
CA PHE A 78 30.61 34.58 -20.55
C PHE A 78 31.87 35.34 -20.99
N ARG A 79 32.27 36.36 -20.22
CA ARG A 79 33.64 36.90 -20.22
C ARG A 79 34.22 36.81 -18.80
N PRO A 80 35.46 36.35 -18.59
CA PRO A 80 36.07 36.29 -17.26
C PRO A 80 36.58 37.67 -16.83
N GLN A 81 36.21 38.14 -15.64
CA GLN A 81 36.83 39.34 -15.04
C GLN A 81 38.02 38.97 -14.16
N ALA A 82 39.09 39.75 -14.34
CA ALA A 82 40.34 39.68 -13.59
C ALA A 82 40.19 40.27 -12.17
N LYS A 83 41.02 39.75 -11.25
CA LYS A 83 41.13 40.15 -9.84
C LYS A 83 41.64 41.59 -9.70
N THR A 84 40.99 42.38 -8.85
CA THR A 84 41.55 43.61 -8.27
C THR A 84 41.21 43.73 -6.79
N ALA A 85 42.01 44.57 -6.13
CA ALA A 85 42.49 44.46 -4.77
C ALA A 85 41.55 45.01 -3.67
N ALA A 86 41.97 44.74 -2.44
CA ALA A 86 41.30 44.98 -1.17
C ALA A 86 40.95 46.44 -0.84
N THR A 87 39.85 46.60 -0.11
CA THR A 87 39.44 47.82 0.61
C THR A 87 39.17 47.46 2.08
N PRO A 88 39.47 48.33 3.06
CA PRO A 88 39.56 47.96 4.48
C PRO A 88 38.20 48.00 5.21
N MET A 89 38.08 47.17 6.25
CA MET A 89 36.91 47.05 7.13
C MET A 89 36.71 48.29 8.04
N PRO A 90 35.46 48.73 8.30
CA PRO A 90 35.13 49.57 9.43
C PRO A 90 34.70 48.75 10.67
N LEU A 91 35.09 49.27 11.85
CA LEU A 91 34.83 48.75 13.20
C LEU A 91 33.33 48.62 13.54
N GLU A 92 33.00 47.54 14.23
CA GLU A 92 31.65 47.19 14.72
C GLU A 92 31.13 48.19 15.77
N ARG A 93 29.86 48.57 15.66
CA ARG A 93 29.04 49.13 16.74
C ARG A 93 27.92 48.13 17.06
N PRO A 94 27.56 47.92 18.34
CA PRO A 94 26.53 46.95 18.71
C PRO A 94 25.15 47.50 18.34
N VAL A 95 24.46 46.82 17.41
CA VAL A 95 23.04 47.03 17.13
C VAL A 95 22.24 46.14 18.09
N ALA A 96 21.40 46.77 18.91
CA ALA A 96 20.47 46.07 19.79
C ALA A 96 19.53 45.19 18.97
N VAL A 97 19.49 43.89 19.29
CA VAL A 97 18.57 42.93 18.68
C VAL A 97 17.18 43.18 19.24
N ILE A 98 16.35 43.89 18.49
CA ILE A 98 14.90 43.88 18.70
C ILE A 98 14.40 42.55 18.13
N THR A 99 14.14 41.58 19.00
CA THR A 99 13.41 40.36 18.63
C THR A 99 12.02 40.74 18.11
N PRO A 100 11.64 40.39 16.87
CA PRO A 100 10.25 40.51 16.49
C PRO A 100 9.46 39.50 17.32
N ALA A 101 8.42 39.98 18.01
CA ALA A 101 7.47 39.11 18.69
C ALA A 101 6.95 38.10 17.67
N THR A 102 7.12 36.82 17.99
CA THR A 102 6.56 35.71 17.22
C THR A 102 5.06 35.98 17.08
N PRO A 103 4.52 36.09 15.85
CA PRO A 103 3.08 36.18 15.72
C PRO A 103 2.52 34.90 16.33
N ALA A 104 1.69 35.05 17.36
CA ALA A 104 0.94 33.94 17.91
C ALA A 104 0.15 33.34 16.75
N VAL A 105 0.59 32.17 16.29
CA VAL A 105 -0.19 31.36 15.37
C VAL A 105 -1.46 31.03 16.13
N LEU A 106 -2.52 31.77 15.79
CA LEU A 106 -3.87 31.36 16.11
C LEU A 106 -4.07 30.02 15.40
N THR A 107 -3.72 28.93 16.08
CA THR A 107 -4.14 27.60 15.69
C THR A 107 -5.65 27.57 15.90
N THR A 108 -6.39 27.91 14.85
CA THR A 108 -7.79 27.50 14.74
C THR A 108 -7.81 26.00 15.02
N PRO A 109 -8.59 25.49 15.98
CA PRO A 109 -8.73 24.06 16.17
C PRO A 109 -9.22 23.47 14.85
N GLY A 110 -8.34 22.77 14.13
CA GLY A 110 -8.69 22.16 12.85
C GLY A 110 -9.92 21.29 13.07
N THR A 111 -11.00 21.60 12.36
CA THR A 111 -12.27 20.87 12.47
C THR A 111 -11.99 19.38 12.31
N ARG A 112 -12.18 18.60 13.37
CA ARG A 112 -11.97 17.14 13.33
C ARG A 112 -12.77 16.57 12.16
N ALA A 113 -12.14 15.76 11.32
CA ALA A 113 -12.82 15.18 10.17
C ALA A 113 -13.96 14.29 10.68
N GLN A 114 -15.20 14.58 10.28
CA GLN A 114 -16.39 13.83 10.67
C GLN A 114 -16.23 12.34 10.33
N ILE A 115 -16.61 11.43 11.23
CA ILE A 115 -16.67 10.00 10.95
C ILE A 115 -18.12 9.62 10.65
N TYR A 116 -18.34 8.96 9.52
CA TYR A 116 -19.63 8.41 9.13
C TYR A 116 -19.63 6.92 9.45
N SER A 117 -20.65 6.47 10.19
CA SER A 117 -20.82 5.06 10.53
C SER A 117 -21.03 4.21 9.28
N HIS A 118 -20.51 2.98 9.29
CA HIS A 118 -20.60 2.09 8.15
C HIS A 118 -22.06 1.74 7.81
N ARG A 119 -22.40 1.75 6.53
CA ARG A 119 -23.69 1.27 5.97
C ARG A 119 -23.49 0.25 4.85
N PHE A 120 -22.26 -0.28 4.75
CA PHE A 120 -21.91 -1.30 3.78
C PHE A 120 -22.66 -2.61 4.03
N ARG A 121 -23.06 -3.23 2.91
CA ARG A 121 -23.50 -4.62 2.84
C ARG A 121 -22.34 -5.48 2.33
N ASP A 122 -22.54 -6.79 2.35
CA ASP A 122 -21.56 -7.74 1.85
C ASP A 122 -22.31 -8.88 1.16
N ALA A 123 -21.90 -9.24 -0.05
CA ALA A 123 -22.52 -10.33 -0.80
C ALA A 123 -22.14 -11.72 -0.25
N LYS A 124 -21.01 -11.83 0.48
CA LYS A 124 -20.54 -13.07 1.12
C LYS A 124 -20.05 -12.77 2.54
N PRO A 125 -20.94 -12.37 3.46
CA PRO A 125 -20.54 -11.96 4.80
C PRO A 125 -19.95 -13.14 5.58
N ILE A 126 -18.79 -12.91 6.22
CA ILE A 126 -18.20 -13.86 7.16
C ILE A 126 -18.60 -13.51 8.59
N ASN A 127 -18.98 -14.54 9.37
CA ASN A 127 -19.28 -14.38 10.78
C ASN A 127 -17.98 -14.41 11.61
N PHE A 128 -17.48 -13.23 11.95
CA PHE A 128 -16.34 -13.04 12.84
C PHE A 128 -16.72 -13.05 14.35
N GLY A 129 -18.00 -13.29 14.68
CA GLY A 129 -18.49 -13.35 16.05
C GLY A 129 -18.26 -12.06 16.83
N ARG A 130 -17.74 -12.19 18.06
CA ARG A 130 -17.49 -11.04 18.96
C ARG A 130 -16.44 -10.08 18.42
N ALA A 131 -15.51 -10.54 17.59
CA ALA A 131 -14.42 -9.77 17.01
C ALA A 131 -14.77 -9.25 15.60
N SER A 132 -16.04 -8.92 15.36
CA SER A 132 -16.52 -8.43 14.06
C SER A 132 -15.90 -7.06 13.71
N PRO A 133 -15.46 -6.88 12.45
CA PRO A 133 -14.96 -5.57 11.98
C PRO A 133 -16.04 -4.48 12.07
N ARG A 134 -17.33 -4.85 12.04
CA ARG A 134 -18.47 -3.93 12.21
C ARG A 134 -18.47 -3.16 13.53
N LYS A 135 -17.71 -3.62 14.54
CA LYS A 135 -17.56 -2.94 15.82
C LYS A 135 -16.46 -1.88 15.82
N MET A 136 -15.65 -1.81 14.77
CA MET A 136 -14.60 -0.79 14.63
C MET A 136 -15.22 0.49 14.09
N ALA A 137 -14.76 1.64 14.59
CA ALA A 137 -15.43 2.91 14.32
C ALA A 137 -15.18 3.41 12.89
N VAL A 138 -13.95 3.22 12.39
CA VAL A 138 -13.50 3.86 11.16
C VAL A 138 -13.36 2.83 10.06
N HIS A 139 -14.33 2.84 9.15
CA HIS A 139 -14.31 2.04 7.94
C HIS A 139 -13.79 2.83 6.73
N GLY A 140 -13.29 2.11 5.75
CA GLY A 140 -12.84 2.64 4.47
C GLY A 140 -12.88 1.58 3.38
N VAL A 141 -12.38 1.96 2.22
CA VAL A 141 -12.37 1.11 1.02
C VAL A 141 -10.99 1.12 0.38
N ASP A 142 -10.74 0.16 -0.49
CA ASP A 142 -9.68 0.28 -1.48
C ASP A 142 -10.24 0.01 -2.89
N VAL A 143 -9.75 0.77 -3.86
CA VAL A 143 -10.30 0.80 -5.22
C VAL A 143 -9.22 0.92 -6.28
N SER A 144 -9.57 0.47 -7.47
CA SER A 144 -8.78 0.57 -8.70
C SER A 144 -9.71 0.91 -9.87
N ARG A 145 -9.22 0.79 -11.10
CA ARG A 145 -10.06 0.81 -12.31
C ARG A 145 -11.24 -0.17 -12.29
N TRP A 146 -11.15 -1.27 -11.53
CA TRP A 146 -12.16 -2.32 -11.55
C TRP A 146 -13.50 -1.92 -10.92
N GLN A 147 -13.50 -0.89 -10.08
CA GLN A 147 -14.72 -0.33 -9.49
C GLN A 147 -15.44 0.67 -10.40
N GLY A 148 -14.87 0.97 -11.58
CA GLY A 148 -15.50 1.86 -12.56
C GLY A 148 -15.78 3.27 -12.02
N GLU A 149 -16.93 3.81 -12.38
CA GLU A 149 -17.39 5.11 -11.88
C GLU A 149 -17.86 5.02 -10.43
N ILE A 150 -17.34 5.91 -9.59
CA ILE A 150 -17.65 5.98 -8.17
C ILE A 150 -18.31 7.32 -7.86
N ASP A 151 -19.50 7.26 -7.25
CA ASP A 151 -20.12 8.40 -6.56
C ASP A 151 -19.49 8.54 -5.17
N TRP A 152 -18.39 9.30 -5.12
CA TRP A 152 -17.60 9.53 -3.91
C TRP A 152 -18.38 10.21 -2.78
N PRO A 153 -19.19 11.27 -3.02
CA PRO A 153 -20.07 11.83 -1.98
C PRO A 153 -21.04 10.79 -1.41
N LYS A 154 -21.66 9.95 -2.25
CA LYS A 154 -22.53 8.88 -1.75
C LYS A 154 -21.74 7.88 -0.93
N LEU A 155 -20.60 7.40 -1.44
CA LEU A 155 -19.74 6.42 -0.77
C LEU A 155 -19.24 6.93 0.59
N ARG A 156 -18.89 8.23 0.67
CA ARG A 156 -18.54 8.93 1.91
C ARG A 156 -19.63 8.80 2.96
N THR A 157 -20.87 9.13 2.59
CA THR A 157 -22.03 9.07 3.50
C THR A 157 -22.46 7.64 3.85
N GLN A 158 -22.04 6.63 3.07
CA GLN A 158 -22.19 5.21 3.43
C GLN A 158 -21.13 4.72 4.43
N GLY A 159 -20.22 5.58 4.87
CA GLY A 159 -19.23 5.26 5.91
C GLY A 159 -17.83 4.96 5.39
N ALA A 160 -17.52 5.30 4.14
CA ALA A 160 -16.13 5.33 3.67
C ALA A 160 -15.45 6.58 4.21
N ASN A 161 -14.67 6.45 5.29
CA ASN A 161 -13.95 7.57 5.90
C ASN A 161 -12.53 7.73 5.36
N PHE A 162 -11.98 6.64 4.81
CA PHE A 162 -10.75 6.64 4.06
C PHE A 162 -10.85 5.80 2.79
N ALA A 163 -9.96 6.05 1.83
CA ALA A 163 -9.79 5.24 0.63
C ALA A 163 -8.31 5.04 0.27
N TYR A 164 -7.90 3.81 0.00
CA TYR A 164 -6.65 3.56 -0.73
C TYR A 164 -6.97 3.37 -2.22
N ILE A 165 -6.25 4.08 -3.08
CA ILE A 165 -6.56 4.13 -4.51
C ILE A 165 -5.36 3.59 -5.27
N LYS A 166 -5.58 2.62 -6.15
CA LYS A 166 -4.51 2.06 -6.97
C LYS A 166 -3.92 3.18 -7.81
N ALA A 167 -2.61 3.37 -7.70
CA ALA A 167 -1.91 4.33 -8.54
C ALA A 167 -1.18 3.63 -9.67
N THR A 168 -0.33 2.66 -9.33
CA THR A 168 0.56 2.05 -10.32
C THR A 168 0.72 0.57 -10.08
N ASP A 169 1.12 -0.14 -11.13
CA ASP A 169 1.62 -1.51 -11.05
C ASP A 169 2.82 -1.71 -11.97
N GLY A 170 3.81 -2.46 -11.49
CA GLY A 170 5.08 -2.60 -12.20
C GLY A 170 5.80 -1.26 -12.46
N GLY A 171 6.62 -1.20 -13.52
CA GLY A 171 7.48 -0.04 -13.78
C GLY A 171 6.89 0.99 -14.76
N ASP A 172 5.68 0.75 -15.25
CA ASP A 172 5.18 1.37 -16.48
C ASP A 172 3.65 1.47 -16.59
N HIS A 173 2.88 0.93 -15.64
CA HIS A 173 1.42 1.00 -15.67
C HIS A 173 0.90 2.00 -14.63
N LEU A 174 0.13 2.98 -15.09
CA LEU A 174 -0.67 3.88 -14.28
C LEU A 174 -2.12 3.39 -14.34
N ASP A 175 -2.77 3.24 -13.18
CA ASP A 175 -4.20 2.92 -13.15
C ASP A 175 -4.96 4.09 -13.82
N PRO A 176 -5.75 3.82 -14.88
CA PRO A 176 -6.40 4.87 -15.66
C PRO A 176 -7.42 5.69 -14.84
N MET A 177 -7.93 5.12 -13.74
CA MET A 177 -8.86 5.80 -12.84
C MET A 177 -8.16 6.55 -11.70
N PHE A 178 -6.85 6.37 -11.50
CA PHE A 178 -6.12 6.94 -10.37
C PHE A 178 -6.35 8.45 -10.22
N LYS A 179 -6.02 9.25 -11.24
CA LYS A 179 -6.11 10.72 -11.15
C LYS A 179 -7.54 11.20 -10.83
N LYS A 180 -8.54 10.55 -11.43
CA LYS A 180 -9.96 10.85 -11.22
C LYS A 180 -10.41 10.49 -9.81
N ASN A 181 -10.11 9.27 -9.37
CA ASN A 181 -10.46 8.78 -8.03
C ASN A 181 -9.72 9.58 -6.95
N TRP A 182 -8.43 9.86 -7.16
CA TRP A 182 -7.60 10.68 -6.29
C TRP A 182 -8.27 12.03 -6.03
N ARG A 183 -8.62 12.77 -7.09
CA ARG A 183 -9.28 14.08 -6.98
C ARG A 183 -10.66 13.99 -6.34
N LYS A 184 -11.55 13.13 -6.86
CA LYS A 184 -12.95 13.06 -6.40
C LYS A 184 -13.08 12.58 -4.95
N ALA A 185 -12.21 11.67 -4.50
CA ALA A 185 -12.18 11.25 -3.10
C ALA A 185 -11.81 12.41 -2.16
N LYS A 186 -10.87 13.28 -2.57
CA LYS A 186 -10.50 14.50 -1.82
C LYS A 186 -11.67 15.46 -1.72
N GLU A 187 -12.34 15.73 -2.86
CA GLU A 187 -13.49 16.63 -2.94
C GLU A 187 -14.67 16.15 -2.08
N ALA A 188 -14.88 14.84 -2.00
CA ALA A 188 -15.87 14.23 -1.11
C ALA A 188 -15.44 14.16 0.38
N GLY A 189 -14.24 14.65 0.72
CA GLY A 189 -13.75 14.73 2.10
C GLY A 189 -13.27 13.39 2.68
N LEU A 190 -12.90 12.41 1.85
CA LEU A 190 -12.24 11.19 2.32
C LEU A 190 -10.75 11.47 2.58
N LYS A 191 -10.21 10.83 3.62
CA LYS A 191 -8.75 10.67 3.73
C LYS A 191 -8.30 9.64 2.71
N ARG A 192 -7.23 9.90 1.97
CA ARG A 192 -6.87 9.07 0.82
C ARG A 192 -5.37 8.78 0.79
N GLY A 193 -5.03 7.55 0.42
CA GLY A 193 -3.68 7.11 0.14
C GLY A 193 -3.61 6.41 -1.21
N ALA A 194 -2.41 6.25 -1.73
CA ALA A 194 -2.16 5.57 -2.99
C ALA A 194 -1.45 4.25 -2.74
N TYR A 195 -1.76 3.22 -3.51
CA TYR A 195 -1.05 1.94 -3.44
C TYR A 195 -0.41 1.54 -4.76
N HIS A 196 0.70 0.79 -4.64
CA HIS A 196 1.46 0.21 -5.73
C HIS A 196 1.36 -1.30 -5.72
N PHE A 197 0.87 -1.92 -6.78
CA PHE A 197 0.87 -3.37 -6.91
C PHE A 197 2.22 -3.86 -7.44
N PHE A 198 2.96 -4.61 -6.62
CA PHE A 198 4.36 -4.93 -6.87
C PHE A 198 4.56 -6.09 -7.86
N TYR A 199 5.43 -5.90 -8.86
CA TYR A 199 5.79 -6.92 -9.85
C TYR A 199 7.20 -7.46 -9.60
N TRP A 200 7.29 -8.74 -9.23
CA TRP A 200 8.52 -9.41 -8.82
C TRP A 200 9.59 -9.58 -9.93
N CYS A 201 9.20 -9.44 -11.20
CA CYS A 201 10.12 -9.49 -12.34
C CYS A 201 10.73 -8.13 -12.70
N ARG A 202 10.29 -7.04 -12.07
CA ARG A 202 10.84 -5.69 -12.26
C ARG A 202 11.91 -5.37 -11.22
N THR A 203 12.71 -4.34 -11.48
CA THR A 203 13.59 -3.80 -10.44
C THR A 203 12.74 -3.03 -9.41
N ALA A 204 13.16 -3.02 -8.14
CA ALA A 204 12.41 -2.31 -7.10
C ALA A 204 12.53 -0.78 -7.25
N GLY A 205 13.72 -0.32 -7.67
CA GLY A 205 14.00 1.09 -7.91
C GLY A 205 13.11 1.70 -8.99
N GLU A 206 12.98 1.04 -10.15
CA GLU A 206 12.12 1.52 -11.25
C GLU A 206 10.65 1.62 -10.83
N GLN A 207 10.16 0.64 -10.07
CA GLN A 207 8.79 0.64 -9.55
C GLN A 207 8.56 1.81 -8.57
N ALA A 208 9.53 2.08 -7.70
CA ALA A 208 9.46 3.21 -6.77
C ALA A 208 9.47 4.55 -7.52
N ASP A 209 10.37 4.70 -8.50
CA ASP A 209 10.45 5.91 -9.32
C ASP A 209 9.17 6.13 -10.14
N TRP A 210 8.56 5.04 -10.63
CA TRP A 210 7.29 5.08 -11.33
C TRP A 210 6.13 5.50 -10.41
N PHE A 211 6.07 4.97 -9.19
CA PHE A 211 5.08 5.39 -8.20
C PHE A 211 5.25 6.87 -7.83
N ILE A 212 6.48 7.31 -7.53
CA ILE A 212 6.82 8.70 -7.18
C ILE A 212 6.45 9.66 -8.30
N ARG A 213 6.71 9.30 -9.56
CA ARG A 213 6.36 10.14 -10.72
C ARG A 213 4.86 10.39 -10.85
N ASN A 214 4.04 9.42 -10.44
CA ASN A 214 2.59 9.43 -10.72
C ASN A 214 1.73 9.83 -9.52
N VAL A 215 2.24 9.69 -8.30
CA VAL A 215 1.50 9.99 -7.07
C VAL A 215 2.03 11.30 -6.48
N PRO A 216 1.20 12.34 -6.35
CA PRO A 216 1.67 13.62 -5.83
C PRO A 216 1.91 13.55 -4.32
N ARG A 217 2.99 14.19 -3.86
CA ARG A 217 3.20 14.46 -2.44
C ARG A 217 2.26 15.59 -2.00
N GLU A 218 1.23 15.24 -1.24
CA GLU A 218 0.23 16.20 -0.75
C GLU A 218 0.07 16.11 0.77
N ALA A 219 -0.01 17.27 1.44
CA ALA A 219 -0.30 17.33 2.87
C ALA A 219 -1.65 16.66 3.19
N GLY A 220 -1.66 15.85 4.25
CA GLY A 220 -2.84 15.11 4.68
C GLY A 220 -3.21 13.90 3.83
N ALA A 221 -2.42 13.55 2.80
CA ALA A 221 -2.50 12.23 2.18
C ALA A 221 -1.98 11.15 3.15
N LEU A 222 -2.63 9.98 3.12
CA LEU A 222 -2.21 8.82 3.90
C LEU A 222 -0.86 8.28 3.38
N PRO A 223 -0.09 7.55 4.20
CA PRO A 223 1.17 6.95 3.77
C PRO A 223 0.98 6.09 2.52
N PRO A 224 1.96 6.05 1.61
CA PRO A 224 1.87 5.19 0.43
C PRO A 224 1.86 3.71 0.85
N VAL A 225 1.18 2.88 0.08
CA VAL A 225 1.10 1.43 0.32
C VAL A 225 1.92 0.69 -0.74
N ILE A 226 2.73 -0.27 -0.28
CA ILE A 226 3.25 -1.34 -1.15
C ILE A 226 2.31 -2.54 -1.01
N ASP A 227 1.71 -2.95 -2.12
CA ASP A 227 0.89 -4.15 -2.22
C ASP A 227 1.75 -5.29 -2.75
N VAL A 228 2.05 -6.25 -1.85
CA VAL A 228 2.85 -7.43 -2.13
C VAL A 228 2.02 -8.69 -1.99
N GLU A 229 1.65 -9.27 -3.11
CA GLU A 229 0.99 -10.57 -3.16
C GLU A 229 1.44 -11.39 -4.37
N TYR A 230 0.98 -12.63 -4.43
CA TYR A 230 1.19 -13.48 -5.60
C TYR A 230 0.16 -13.16 -6.67
N ASN A 231 0.63 -12.61 -7.79
CA ASN A 231 -0.21 -12.34 -8.95
C ASN A 231 -0.24 -13.55 -9.89
N GLY A 232 -1.30 -14.36 -9.80
CA GLY A 232 -1.50 -15.52 -10.69
C GLY A 232 -1.65 -15.15 -12.17
N GLU A 233 -2.17 -13.96 -12.46
CA GLU A 233 -2.41 -13.44 -13.81
C GLU A 233 -1.14 -12.85 -14.45
N SER A 234 -0.12 -12.54 -13.65
CA SER A 234 1.14 -12.00 -14.17
C SER A 234 1.84 -13.00 -15.08
N SER A 235 2.43 -12.51 -16.17
CA SER A 235 3.38 -13.26 -17.00
C SER A 235 4.68 -13.58 -16.23
N CYS A 236 4.96 -12.85 -15.16
CA CYS A 236 6.05 -13.15 -14.23
C CYS A 236 5.70 -14.37 -13.37
N LYS A 237 6.20 -15.55 -13.77
CA LYS A 237 6.02 -16.79 -12.98
C LYS A 237 7.14 -17.03 -11.96
N ARG A 238 8.09 -16.10 -11.84
CA ARG A 238 9.26 -16.25 -10.96
C ARG A 238 8.86 -16.13 -9.49
N ARG A 239 9.16 -17.18 -8.71
CA ARG A 239 9.15 -17.14 -7.25
C ARG A 239 10.55 -16.80 -6.76
N LEU A 240 10.70 -15.63 -6.14
CA LEU A 240 11.96 -15.20 -5.55
C LEU A 240 12.17 -15.88 -4.19
N SER A 241 13.42 -16.09 -3.79
CA SER A 241 13.74 -16.45 -2.40
C SER A 241 13.27 -15.35 -1.45
N ARG A 242 12.88 -15.70 -0.22
CA ARG A 242 12.50 -14.75 0.84
C ARG A 242 13.49 -13.59 1.02
N ALA A 243 14.80 -13.86 1.04
CA ALA A 243 15.81 -12.80 1.18
C ALA A 243 15.72 -11.74 0.05
N ARG A 244 15.55 -12.18 -1.20
CA ARG A 244 15.38 -11.29 -2.37
C ARG A 244 14.04 -10.56 -2.38
N VAL A 245 12.99 -11.16 -1.83
CA VAL A 245 11.71 -10.48 -1.61
C VAL A 245 11.90 -9.32 -0.64
N LEU A 246 12.48 -9.58 0.53
CA LEU A 246 12.70 -8.56 1.57
C LEU A 246 13.61 -7.43 1.08
N GLU A 247 14.72 -7.77 0.40
CA GLU A 247 15.62 -6.77 -0.23
C GLU A 247 14.85 -5.85 -1.18
N LYS A 248 14.07 -6.42 -2.10
CA LYS A 248 13.30 -5.62 -3.08
C LYS A 248 12.25 -4.74 -2.41
N MET A 249 11.57 -5.27 -1.40
CA MET A 249 10.61 -4.48 -0.62
C MET A 249 11.31 -3.32 0.09
N GLN A 250 12.45 -3.57 0.73
CA GLN A 250 13.22 -2.54 1.42
C GLN A 250 13.64 -1.41 0.46
N VAL A 251 14.23 -1.75 -0.69
CA VAL A 251 14.62 -0.75 -1.71
C VAL A 251 13.44 0.11 -2.16
N PHE A 252 12.28 -0.50 -2.40
CA PHE A 252 11.09 0.24 -2.79
C PHE A 252 10.61 1.15 -1.67
N MET A 253 10.49 0.62 -0.45
CA MET A 253 9.96 1.35 0.69
C MET A 253 10.86 2.49 1.14
N ASP A 254 12.19 2.33 1.11
CA ASP A 254 13.15 3.37 1.48
C ASP A 254 13.04 4.58 0.55
N LYS A 255 12.90 4.33 -0.76
CA LYS A 255 12.72 5.41 -1.76
C LYS A 255 11.42 6.16 -1.53
N LEU A 256 10.34 5.46 -1.20
CA LEU A 256 9.05 6.08 -0.89
C LEU A 256 9.11 6.85 0.44
N GLU A 257 9.70 6.29 1.49
CA GLU A 257 9.83 6.97 2.79
C GLU A 257 10.63 8.26 2.64
N ALA A 258 11.75 8.22 1.92
CA ALA A 258 12.57 9.40 1.61
C ALA A 258 11.80 10.47 0.81
N HIS A 259 10.98 10.08 -0.17
CA HIS A 259 10.24 11.02 -0.99
C HIS A 259 9.02 11.62 -0.27
N TYR A 260 8.19 10.78 0.35
CA TYR A 260 6.93 11.20 0.95
C TYR A 260 7.08 11.69 2.38
N GLY A 261 8.20 11.38 3.06
CA GLY A 261 8.39 11.67 4.49
C GLY A 261 7.49 10.82 5.40
N GLN A 262 6.91 9.75 4.86
CA GLN A 262 6.03 8.84 5.57
C GLN A 262 6.44 7.40 5.27
N ARG A 263 6.65 6.62 6.33
CA ARG A 263 6.93 5.18 6.21
C ARG A 263 5.80 4.46 5.46
N PRO A 264 6.09 3.74 4.36
CA PRO A 264 5.09 3.01 3.61
C PRO A 264 4.37 1.94 4.44
N ILE A 265 3.13 1.68 4.08
CA ILE A 265 2.32 0.59 4.65
C ILE A 265 2.49 -0.65 3.78
N ILE A 266 2.73 -1.79 4.40
CA ILE A 266 2.79 -3.07 3.70
C ILE A 266 1.39 -3.68 3.68
N TYR A 267 0.85 -3.87 2.48
CA TYR A 267 -0.34 -4.68 2.25
C TYR A 267 0.04 -6.08 1.75
N THR A 268 -0.64 -7.12 2.24
CA THR A 268 -0.42 -8.48 1.75
C THR A 268 -1.57 -9.45 2.04
N ALA A 269 -1.51 -10.59 1.36
CA ALA A 269 -2.36 -11.76 1.53
C ALA A 269 -1.77 -12.80 2.51
N PRO A 270 -2.59 -13.70 3.09
CA PRO A 270 -2.12 -14.65 4.10
C PRO A 270 -1.04 -15.62 3.64
N ASP A 271 -1.09 -16.05 2.38
CA ASP A 271 -0.12 -16.97 1.76
C ASP A 271 1.23 -16.28 1.56
N PHE A 272 1.23 -15.08 0.95
CA PHE A 272 2.45 -14.31 0.77
C PHE A 272 3.10 -13.92 2.11
N TYR A 273 2.29 -13.59 3.11
CA TYR A 273 2.76 -13.32 4.47
C TYR A 273 3.47 -14.53 5.09
N GLN A 274 2.85 -15.70 5.04
CA GLN A 274 3.41 -16.93 5.60
C GLN A 274 4.78 -17.23 4.99
N ASP A 275 4.86 -17.18 3.66
CA ASP A 275 6.07 -17.51 2.92
C ASP A 275 7.21 -16.50 3.17
N ASN A 276 6.90 -15.20 3.23
CA ASN A 276 7.93 -14.16 3.11
C ASN A 276 8.08 -13.22 4.30
N LEU A 277 7.01 -12.98 5.08
CA LEU A 277 6.94 -11.86 6.03
C LEU A 277 6.77 -12.26 7.50
N THR A 278 6.59 -13.55 7.79
CA THR A 278 6.49 -14.05 9.18
C THR A 278 7.76 -13.69 9.96
N GLY A 279 7.64 -12.79 10.94
CA GLY A 279 8.75 -12.33 11.78
C GLY A 279 9.59 -11.17 11.22
N GLU A 280 9.27 -10.67 10.02
CA GLU A 280 10.07 -9.64 9.32
C GLU A 280 9.35 -8.29 9.28
N LEU A 281 10.09 -7.19 9.11
CA LEU A 281 9.53 -5.84 8.89
C LEU A 281 8.46 -5.46 9.94
N LEU A 282 8.69 -5.83 11.21
CA LEU A 282 7.73 -5.67 12.33
C LEU A 282 7.53 -4.21 12.74
N ASP A 283 8.44 -3.34 12.34
CA ASP A 283 8.45 -1.90 12.55
C ASP A 283 7.74 -1.11 11.43
N TYR A 284 7.29 -1.78 10.37
CA TYR A 284 6.47 -1.18 9.31
C TYR A 284 4.98 -1.24 9.67
N PRO A 285 4.21 -0.17 9.37
CA PRO A 285 2.77 -0.23 9.49
C PRO A 285 2.20 -1.27 8.51
N PHE A 286 1.20 -2.01 8.96
CA PHE A 286 0.74 -3.20 8.26
C PHE A 286 -0.75 -3.15 7.95
N TRP A 287 -1.11 -3.50 6.72
CA TRP A 287 -2.47 -3.69 6.25
C TRP A 287 -2.62 -5.15 5.81
N LEU A 288 -3.42 -5.91 6.54
CA LEU A 288 -3.59 -7.33 6.22
C LEU A 288 -4.90 -7.59 5.48
N ARG A 289 -4.87 -8.53 4.53
CA ARG A 289 -6.08 -9.18 4.01
C ARG A 289 -6.43 -10.39 4.85
N SER A 290 -7.63 -10.41 5.41
CA SER A 290 -8.17 -11.59 6.09
C SER A 290 -9.68 -11.64 5.95
N VAL A 291 -10.13 -12.18 4.81
CA VAL A 291 -11.55 -12.18 4.42
C VAL A 291 -12.31 -13.42 4.89
N ALA A 292 -11.60 -14.46 5.34
CA ALA A 292 -12.19 -15.75 5.73
C ALA A 292 -12.07 -16.08 7.23
N ALA A 293 -11.22 -15.34 7.97
CA ALA A 293 -10.99 -15.56 9.39
C ALA A 293 -10.53 -14.27 10.09
N HIS A 294 -10.69 -14.19 11.40
CA HIS A 294 -10.19 -13.04 12.16
C HIS A 294 -8.66 -12.94 12.05
N PRO A 295 -8.07 -11.72 11.98
CA PRO A 295 -6.64 -11.53 11.82
C PRO A 295 -5.77 -12.27 12.83
N SER A 296 -6.21 -12.40 14.09
CA SER A 296 -5.46 -13.15 15.12
C SER A 296 -5.23 -14.62 14.79
N LYS A 297 -6.04 -15.22 13.89
CA LYS A 297 -5.88 -16.60 13.42
C LYS A 297 -4.94 -16.72 12.23
N ARG A 298 -4.91 -15.70 11.36
CA ARG A 298 -4.11 -15.71 10.12
C ARG A 298 -2.73 -15.05 10.29
N TYR A 299 -2.62 -14.10 11.20
CA TYR A 299 -1.42 -13.29 11.46
C TYR A 299 -1.16 -13.22 12.97
N PRO A 300 -0.87 -14.35 13.64
CA PRO A 300 -0.70 -14.36 15.10
C PRO A 300 0.42 -13.43 15.53
N GLY A 301 0.14 -12.53 16.48
CA GLY A 301 1.11 -11.57 17.02
C GLY A 301 1.49 -10.41 16.11
N ARG A 302 1.02 -10.36 14.85
CA ARG A 302 1.33 -9.26 13.93
C ARG A 302 0.50 -8.03 14.29
N LYS A 303 1.17 -6.91 14.59
CA LYS A 303 0.52 -5.61 14.73
C LYS A 303 0.07 -5.11 13.35
N TRP A 304 -1.14 -4.59 13.26
CA TRP A 304 -1.72 -4.06 12.03
C TRP A 304 -2.49 -2.77 12.31
N ILE A 305 -2.62 -1.94 11.29
CA ILE A 305 -3.35 -0.67 11.34
C ILE A 305 -4.58 -0.67 10.43
N PHE A 306 -4.58 -1.51 9.39
CA PHE A 306 -5.73 -1.73 8.52
C PHE A 306 -6.01 -3.22 8.35
N TRP A 307 -7.28 -3.57 8.22
CA TRP A 307 -7.72 -4.93 7.92
C TRP A 307 -8.72 -4.89 6.76
N GLN A 308 -8.35 -5.49 5.63
CA GLN A 308 -9.29 -5.82 4.56
C GLN A 308 -10.07 -7.07 4.95
N TYR A 309 -11.34 -6.88 5.30
CA TYR A 309 -12.19 -7.91 5.88
C TYR A 309 -13.19 -8.50 4.88
N SER A 310 -13.32 -7.90 3.70
CA SER A 310 -14.17 -8.39 2.62
C SER A 310 -13.69 -7.89 1.27
N GLY A 311 -13.77 -8.75 0.25
CA GLY A 311 -13.67 -8.37 -1.17
C GLY A 311 -14.99 -8.51 -1.93
N SER A 312 -16.09 -8.62 -1.19
CA SER A 312 -17.45 -8.72 -1.73
C SER A 312 -18.39 -7.69 -1.13
N GLY A 313 -17.82 -6.57 -0.65
CA GLY A 313 -18.58 -5.44 -0.16
C GLY A 313 -19.53 -4.88 -1.21
N LEU A 314 -20.65 -4.36 -0.75
CA LEU A 314 -21.65 -3.69 -1.56
C LEU A 314 -21.97 -2.35 -0.91
N SER A 315 -21.91 -1.27 -1.68
CA SER A 315 -22.22 0.07 -1.21
C SER A 315 -23.05 0.81 -2.25
N HIS A 316 -23.93 1.70 -1.79
CA HIS A 316 -24.42 2.74 -2.68
C HIS A 316 -23.25 3.64 -3.12
N GLY A 317 -23.26 4.01 -4.40
CA GLY A 317 -22.24 4.83 -5.04
C GLY A 317 -21.11 4.05 -5.72
N VAL A 318 -21.16 2.72 -5.73
CA VAL A 318 -20.27 1.86 -6.52
C VAL A 318 -21.10 0.77 -7.16
N GLU A 319 -20.92 0.54 -8.45
CA GLU A 319 -21.50 -0.60 -9.13
C GLU A 319 -20.62 -1.84 -8.91
N GLY A 320 -21.24 -2.96 -8.53
CA GLY A 320 -20.51 -4.21 -8.27
C GLY A 320 -19.88 -4.28 -6.88
N LYS A 321 -18.79 -5.03 -6.78
CA LYS A 321 -18.12 -5.36 -5.51
C LYS A 321 -16.99 -4.38 -5.20
N ILE A 322 -16.82 -4.11 -3.91
CA ILE A 322 -15.74 -3.26 -3.40
C ILE A 322 -15.08 -3.92 -2.20
N ASP A 323 -13.77 -3.71 -2.08
CA ASP A 323 -13.00 -4.14 -0.92
C ASP A 323 -13.30 -3.24 0.29
N LEU A 324 -13.60 -3.88 1.42
CA LEU A 324 -13.97 -3.19 2.66
C LEU A 324 -12.87 -3.32 3.70
N ASN A 325 -12.54 -2.19 4.31
CA ASN A 325 -11.46 -2.07 5.27
C ASN A 325 -11.93 -1.43 6.57
N VAL A 326 -11.22 -1.76 7.65
CA VAL A 326 -11.31 -1.06 8.93
C VAL A 326 -9.93 -0.61 9.38
N PHE A 327 -9.89 0.54 10.05
CA PHE A 327 -8.73 0.99 10.82
C PHE A 327 -8.73 0.34 12.21
N HIS A 328 -7.55 -0.07 12.70
CA HIS A 328 -7.39 -0.62 14.03
C HIS A 328 -7.39 0.50 15.09
N GLY A 329 -8.57 0.81 15.62
CA GLY A 329 -8.73 1.74 16.72
C GLY A 329 -10.09 2.42 16.75
N ASN A 330 -10.26 3.30 17.72
CA ASN A 330 -11.42 4.18 17.84
C ASN A 330 -11.23 5.50 17.06
N GLU A 331 -12.25 6.36 17.08
CA GLU A 331 -12.22 7.64 16.35
C GLU A 331 -11.10 8.58 16.83
N ASN A 332 -10.83 8.66 18.13
CA ASN A 332 -9.76 9.52 18.65
C ASN A 332 -8.38 9.01 18.21
N GLU A 333 -8.17 7.70 18.24
CA GLU A 333 -6.92 7.09 17.75
C GLU A 333 -6.71 7.34 16.26
N TRP A 334 -7.79 7.31 15.47
CA TRP A 334 -7.76 7.69 14.06
C TRP A 334 -7.37 9.16 13.87
N GLN A 335 -8.01 10.09 14.59
CA GLN A 335 -7.66 11.52 14.49
C GLN A 335 -6.21 11.79 14.90
N ASN A 336 -5.74 11.15 15.98
CA ASN A 336 -4.35 11.25 16.44
C ASN A 336 -3.37 10.64 15.43
N TRP A 337 -3.76 9.56 14.75
CA TRP A 337 -2.96 8.95 13.70
C TRP A 337 -2.84 9.87 12.48
N LEU A 338 -3.91 10.55 12.09
CA LEU A 338 -3.90 11.56 11.02
C LEU A 338 -3.08 12.81 11.39
N ALA A 339 -3.24 13.33 12.62
CA ALA A 339 -2.58 14.56 13.05
C ALA A 339 -1.05 14.47 13.03
N ARG A 340 -0.50 13.29 13.38
CA ARG A 340 0.96 13.02 13.31
C ARG A 340 1.55 13.05 11.89
N ARG A 341 0.70 13.16 10.86
CA ARG A 341 1.07 13.11 9.43
C ARG A 341 0.61 14.34 8.65
N ALA A 342 0.05 15.34 9.34
CA ALA A 342 -0.50 16.54 8.71
C ALA A 342 0.55 17.64 8.47
N SER A 343 1.79 17.42 8.92
CA SER A 343 2.94 18.34 8.83
C SER A 343 3.83 18.07 7.63
#